data_AF-A0A4P5R0U7-F1
#
_entry.id   AF-A0A4P5R0U7-F1
#
_cell.length_a   1.000
_cell.length_b   1.000
_cell.length_c   1.000
_cell.angle_alpha   90.00
_cell.angle_beta   90.00
_cell.angle_gamma   90.00
#
_symmetry.space_group_name_H-M   'P 1'
#
loop_
_entity.id
_entity.type
_entity.pdbx_description
1 polymer ?
#
loop_
_entity_poly.entity_id
_entity_poly.type
_entity_poly.pdbx_seq_one_letter_code
_entity_poly.pdbx_strand_id
1 'polypeptide(L)' 'MGNLGLTEMLLIGVVLLLFFGPSRLPELGKSIGKGIQEFKKASKEITDSVKDDVSDTKK' A
#
# COMPACT_ATOMS: atom_id res chain seq x y z
N MET A 1 -9.07 -13.59 -28.18
CA MET A 1 -9.38 -14.07 -26.82
C MET A 1 -9.20 -12.89 -25.88
N GLY A 2 -10.21 -12.61 -25.05
CA GLY A 2 -10.46 -11.31 -24.44
C GLY A 2 -9.34 -10.77 -23.56
N ASN A 3 -8.89 -9.56 -23.88
CA ASN A 3 -8.18 -8.74 -22.91
C ASN A 3 -9.23 -8.23 -21.95
N LEU A 4 -9.14 -8.58 -20.66
CA LEU A 4 -9.91 -7.93 -19.61
C LEU A 4 -9.64 -6.43 -19.70
N GLY A 5 -10.58 -5.71 -20.30
CA GLY A 5 -10.43 -4.29 -20.56
C GLY A 5 -10.68 -3.51 -19.29
N LEU A 6 -10.33 -2.21 -19.34
CA LEU A 6 -10.73 -1.26 -18.30
C LEU A 6 -12.25 -1.31 -18.03
N THR A 7 -13.05 -1.62 -19.06
CA THR A 7 -14.51 -1.75 -18.96
C THR A 7 -14.94 -2.90 -18.06
N GLU A 8 -14.43 -4.13 -18.23
CA GLU A 8 -14.75 -5.24 -17.33
C GLU A 8 -14.29 -4.97 -15.90
N MET A 9 -13.09 -4.38 -15.73
CA MET A 9 -12.56 -4.06 -14.40
C MET A 9 -13.46 -3.02 -13.68
N LEU A 10 -13.98 -2.04 -14.42
CA LEU A 10 -14.90 -1.04 -13.89
C LEU A 10 -16.27 -1.64 -13.57
N LEU A 11 -16.79 -2.54 -14.40
CA LEU A 11 -18.06 -3.25 -14.14
C LEU A 11 -17.97 -4.07 -12.84
N ILE A 12 -16.88 -4.83 -12.66
CA ILE A 12 -16.62 -5.59 -11.42
C ILE A 12 -16.49 -4.63 -10.24
N GLY A 13 -15.77 -3.52 -10.42
CA GLY A 13 -15.66 -2.47 -9.41
C GLY A 13 -17.02 -1.94 -8.97
N VAL A 14 -17.92 -1.64 -9.91
CA VAL A 14 -19.28 -1.16 -9.61
C VAL A 14 -20.09 -2.21 -8.83
N VAL A 15 -20.01 -3.49 -9.20
CA VAL A 15 -20.69 -4.56 -8.44
C VAL A 15 -20.13 -4.65 -7.02
N LEU A 16 -18.81 -4.64 -6.85
CA LEU A 16 -18.17 -4.62 -5.53
C LEU A 16 -18.58 -3.38 -4.72
N LEU A 17 -18.72 -2.24 -5.38
CA LEU A 17 -19.17 -1.00 -4.76
C LEU A 17 -20.64 -1.04 -4.35
N LEU A 18 -21.50 -1.80 -5.02
CA LEU A 18 -22.89 -2.01 -4.59
C LEU A 18 -22.95 -2.93 -3.36
N PHE A 19 -22.12 -3.97 -3.30
CA PHE A 19 -22.07 -4.89 -2.16
C PHE A 19 -21.40 -4.28 -0.92
N PHE A 20 -20.22 -3.69 -1.09
CA PHE A 20 -19.44 -3.13 0.00
C PHE A 20 -19.76 -1.65 0.27
N GLY A 21 -20.25 -0.91 -0.71
CA GLY A 21 -20.50 0.53 -0.63
C GLY A 21 -19.30 1.37 -1.10
N PRO A 22 -19.54 2.53 -1.76
CA PRO A 22 -18.48 3.43 -2.25
C PRO A 22 -17.63 4.04 -1.14
N SER A 23 -18.13 4.09 0.09
CA SER A 23 -17.41 4.63 1.23
C SER A 23 -16.41 3.65 1.83
N ARG A 24 -16.58 2.32 1.66
CA ARG A 24 -15.70 1.33 2.28
C ARG A 24 -14.34 1.22 1.60
N LEU A 25 -14.28 1.28 0.27
CA LEU A 25 -13.01 1.23 -0.46
C LEU A 25 -12.02 2.36 -0.07
N PRO A 26 -12.41 3.64 -0.01
CA PRO A 26 -11.49 4.70 0.41
C PRO A 26 -11.14 4.62 1.90
N GLU A 27 -12.04 4.09 2.74
CA GLU A 27 -11.79 3.89 4.17
C GLU A 27 -10.74 2.79 4.40
N LEU A 28 -10.84 1.67 3.68
CA LEU A 28 -9.84 0.60 3.63
C LEU A 28 -8.51 1.09 3.02
N GLY A 29 -8.57 1.87 1.94
CA GLY A 29 -7.37 2.45 1.33
C GLY A 29 -6.63 3.40 2.28
N LYS A 30 -7.36 4.19 3.08
CA LYS A 30 -6.76 5.06 4.10
C LYS A 30 -6.10 4.26 5.23
N SER A 31 -6.71 3.19 5.72
CA SER A 31 -6.12 2.37 6.79
C SER A 31 -4.88 1.61 6.31
N ILE A 32 -4.96 0.97 5.14
CA ILE A 32 -3.84 0.29 4.49
C ILE A 32 -2.72 1.30 4.19
N GLY A 33 -3.06 2.47 3.64
CA GLY A 33 -2.10 3.52 3.31
C GLY A 33 -1.32 4.02 4.53
N LYS A 34 -2.01 4.24 5.65
CA LYS A 34 -1.35 4.57 6.93
C LYS A 34 -0.42 3.45 7.40
N GLY A 35 -0.87 2.20 7.34
CA GLY A 35 -0.04 1.05 7.71
C GLY A 35 1.22 0.93 6.85
N ILE A 36 1.10 1.10 5.53
CA ILE A 36 2.25 1.10 4.60
C ILE A 36 3.19 2.27 4.90
N GLN A 37 2.66 3.47 5.20
CA GLN A 37 3.46 4.64 5.52
C GLN A 37 4.27 4.44 6.81
N GLU A 38 3.65 3.92 7.87
CA GLU A 38 4.33 3.61 9.13
C GLU A 38 5.36 2.49 8.95
N PHE A 39 5.01 1.44 8.22
CA PHE A 39 5.94 0.35 7.89
C PHE A 39 7.16 0.85 7.13
N LYS A 40 6.96 1.73 6.13
CA LYS A 40 8.06 2.35 5.38
C LYS A 40 8.94 3.22 6.27
N LYS A 41 8.35 3.96 7.21
CA LYS A 41 9.10 4.82 8.14
C LYS A 41 9.97 3.98 9.07
N ALA A 42 9.41 2.95 9.71
CA ALA A 42 10.14 2.02 10.56
C ALA A 42 11.25 1.29 9.80
N SER A 43 10.97 0.82 8.58
CA SER A 43 11.97 0.16 7.72
C SER A 43 13.15 1.09 7.40
N LYS A 44 12.87 2.37 7.14
CA LYS A 44 13.90 3.37 6.85
C LYS A 44 14.75 3.68 8.09
N GLU A 45 14.13 3.80 9.26
CA GLU A 45 14.82 4.06 10.52
C GLU A 45 15.78 2.91 10.87
N ILE A 46 15.33 1.65 10.73
CA ILE A 46 16.19 0.46 10.90
C ILE A 46 17.36 0.48 9.91
N THR A 47 17.10 0.83 8.64
CA THR A 47 18.13 0.88 7.62
C THR A 47 19.17 1.96 7.91
N ASP A 48 18.75 3.15 8.34
CA ASP A 48 19.65 4.24 8.71
C ASP A 48 20.48 3.89 9.96
N SER A 49 19.87 3.30 11.01
CA SER A 49 20.61 2.83 12.19
C SER A 49 21.67 1.77 11.86
N VAL A 50 21.30 0.74 11.08
CA VAL A 50 22.25 -0.30 10.65
C VAL A 50 23.36 0.29 9.79
N LYS A 51 23.08 1.34 9.01
CA LYS A 51 24.08 1.99 8.18
C LYS A 51 25.08 2.80 9.01
N ASP A 52 24.61 3.54 10.02
CA ASP A 52 25.46 4.29 10.95
C ASP A 52 26.41 3.37 11.76
N ASP A 53 25.90 2.27 12.32
CA ASP A 53 26.70 1.28 13.09
C ASP A 53 27.81 0.60 12.26
N VAL A 54 27.56 0.36 10.96
CA VAL A 54 28.54 -0.26 10.06
C VAL A 54 29.63 0.73 9.60
N SER A 55 29.33 2.03 9.55
CA SER A 55 30.33 3.06 9.22
C SER A 55 31.31 3.37 10.36
N ASP A 56 30.91 3.22 11.62
CA ASP A 56 31.78 3.48 12.78
C ASP A 56 32.78 2.34 13.03
N THR A 57 32.41 1.09 12.69
CA THR A 57 33.29 -0.09 12.86
C THR A 57 34.44 -0.16 11.82
N LYS A 58 34.38 0.64 10.74
CA LYS A 58 35.38 0.64 9.67
C LYS A 58 36.41 1.77 9.77
N LYS A 59 36.37 2.58 10.82
CA LYS A 59 37.28 3.73 11.02
C LYS A 59 38.43 3.41 11.97
#